data_AF-A0A8J7SJ21-F1
#
_entry.id   AF-A0A8J7SJ21-F1
#
_cell.length_a   1.000
_cell.length_b   1.000
_cell.length_c   1.000
_cell.angle_alpha   90.00
_cell.angle_beta   90.00
_cell.angle_gamma   90.00
#
_symmetry.space_group_name_H-M   'P 1'
#
loop_
_entity.id
_entity.type
_entity.pdbx_description
1 polymer ?
#
loop_
_entity_poly.entity_id
_entity_poly.type
_entity_poly.pdbx_seq_one_letter_code
_entity_poly.pdbx_strand_id
1 'polypeptide(L)'
;MSSSPSKTFHAAARSKADRPAPFSIRLSADERAYLERKAGNRPLGRYIRAKLLGDAETRRKAARVPAIDYAMLGQVLGVLGKSELATHLCLLAAAAEAGRLELAEQDRAALKDACEDVREVRALLVAALGLKSGGGS
;
A
#
# COMPACT_ATOMS: atom_id res chain seq x y z
N MET A 1 -16.11 7.62 57.00
CA MET A 1 -15.04 7.05 56.16
C MET A 1 -15.62 6.81 54.77
N SER A 2 -15.08 7.57 53.82
CA SER A 2 -15.14 7.53 52.35
C SER A 2 -16.28 6.80 51.65
N SER A 3 -17.17 7.63 51.10
CA SER A 3 -17.87 7.39 49.84
C SER A 3 -16.86 7.09 48.72
N SER A 4 -17.03 5.97 48.00
CA SER A 4 -16.30 5.67 46.77
C SER A 4 -17.28 5.65 45.61
N PRO A 5 -17.13 6.50 44.58
CA PRO A 5 -17.96 6.44 43.40
C PRO A 5 -17.43 5.34 42.47
N SER A 6 -18.28 4.37 42.14
CA SER A 6 -18.04 3.40 41.08
C SER A 6 -18.04 4.14 39.73
N LYS A 7 -16.89 4.19 39.06
CA LYS A 7 -16.77 4.76 37.71
C LYS A 7 -17.46 3.82 36.72
N THR A 8 -18.64 4.20 36.25
CA THR A 8 -19.30 3.57 35.10
C THR A 8 -18.67 4.09 33.82
N PHE A 9 -17.98 3.23 33.07
CA PHE A 9 -17.51 3.57 31.72
C PHE A 9 -18.66 3.40 30.73
N HIS A 10 -19.28 4.50 30.30
CA HIS A 10 -20.17 4.46 29.14
C HIS A 10 -19.35 4.58 27.86
N ALA A 11 -19.07 3.44 27.22
CA ALA A 11 -18.53 3.40 25.87
C ALA A 11 -19.66 3.74 24.87
N ALA A 12 -19.59 4.90 24.25
CA ALA A 12 -20.48 5.29 23.16
C ALA A 12 -20.23 4.41 21.93
N ALA A 13 -20.99 3.32 21.80
CA ALA A 13 -20.99 2.50 20.59
C ALA A 13 -21.63 3.29 19.45
N ARG A 14 -20.85 3.61 18.42
CA ARG A 14 -21.36 4.18 17.15
C ARG A 14 -22.48 3.29 16.61
N SER A 15 -23.62 3.87 16.25
CA SER A 15 -24.74 3.15 15.65
C SER A 15 -24.26 2.41 14.40
N LYS A 16 -24.24 1.08 14.48
CA LYS A 16 -23.86 0.21 13.37
C LYS A 16 -24.98 0.34 12.33
N ALA A 17 -24.65 0.81 11.13
CA ALA A 17 -25.61 0.86 10.02
C ALA A 17 -26.32 -0.50 9.91
N ASP A 18 -27.66 -0.46 9.85
CA ASP A 18 -28.52 -1.63 9.89
C ASP A 18 -28.30 -2.44 8.60
N ARG A 19 -27.46 -3.46 8.67
CA ARG A 19 -27.20 -4.37 7.56
C ARG A 19 -28.08 -5.58 7.74
N PRO A 20 -28.82 -6.01 6.70
CA PRO A 20 -29.60 -7.22 6.80
C PRO A 20 -28.68 -8.39 7.18
N ALA A 21 -29.15 -9.21 8.11
CA ALA A 21 -28.43 -10.39 8.55
C ALA A 21 -28.12 -11.32 7.36
N PRO A 22 -26.98 -12.04 7.38
CA PRO A 22 -26.65 -12.97 6.31
C PRO A 22 -27.68 -14.09 6.21
N PHE A 23 -28.03 -14.47 4.98
CA PHE A 23 -28.87 -15.64 4.72
C PHE A 23 -28.08 -16.92 5.00
N SER A 24 -28.53 -17.68 6.00
CA SER A 24 -27.92 -18.97 6.38
C SER A 24 -28.73 -20.12 5.78
N ILE A 25 -28.07 -21.00 5.02
CA ILE A 25 -28.67 -22.22 4.47
C ILE A 25 -27.95 -23.43 5.08
N ARG A 26 -28.72 -24.42 5.55
CA ARG A 26 -28.17 -25.72 5.97
C ARG A 26 -27.99 -26.60 4.75
N LEU A 27 -26.81 -27.20 4.62
CA LEU A 27 -26.49 -28.15 3.58
C LEU A 27 -26.08 -29.46 4.24
N SER A 28 -26.57 -30.58 3.72
CA SER A 28 -26.00 -31.89 4.03
C SER A 28 -24.58 -32.00 3.47
N ALA A 29 -23.82 -33.01 3.92
CA ALA A 29 -22.46 -33.24 3.46
C ALA A 29 -22.39 -33.44 1.93
N ASP A 30 -23.34 -34.20 1.36
CA ASP A 30 -23.39 -34.51 -0.06
C ASP A 30 -23.71 -33.27 -0.92
N GLU A 31 -24.68 -32.47 -0.49
CA GLU A 31 -25.04 -31.21 -1.16
C GLU A 31 -23.87 -30.22 -1.15
N ARG A 32 -23.19 -30.10 0.00
CA ARG A 32 -22.02 -29.24 0.11
C ARG A 32 -20.90 -29.69 -0.81
N ALA A 33 -20.58 -30.98 -0.82
CA ALA A 33 -19.55 -31.55 -1.69
C ALA A 33 -19.90 -31.36 -3.18
N TYR A 34 -21.17 -31.53 -3.54
CA TYR A 34 -21.64 -31.26 -4.90
C TYR A 34 -21.43 -29.80 -5.31
N LEU A 35 -21.77 -28.85 -4.43
CA LEU A 35 -21.59 -27.42 -4.71
C LEU A 35 -20.12 -27.02 -4.74
N GLU A 36 -19.26 -27.60 -3.89
CA GLU A 36 -17.81 -27.36 -3.92
C GLU A 36 -17.19 -27.86 -5.22
N ARG A 37 -17.56 -29.05 -5.70
CA ARG A 37 -17.13 -29.55 -7.03
C ARG A 37 -17.56 -28.62 -8.16
N LYS A 38 -18.79 -28.11 -8.11
CA LYS A 38 -19.31 -27.16 -9.12
C LYS A 38 -18.67 -25.76 -9.02
N ALA A 39 -18.28 -25.34 -7.81
CA ALA A 39 -17.62 -24.06 -7.57
C ALA A 39 -16.19 -24.04 -8.16
N GLY A 40 -15.50 -25.19 -8.15
CA GLY A 40 -14.14 -25.33 -8.66
C GLY A 40 -13.18 -24.47 -7.82
N ASN A 41 -12.40 -23.61 -8.48
CA ASN A 41 -11.44 -22.72 -7.81
C ASN A 41 -12.07 -21.44 -7.21
N ARG A 42 -13.41 -21.34 -7.16
CA ARG A 42 -14.11 -20.17 -6.62
C ARG A 42 -14.59 -20.45 -5.20
N PRO A 43 -14.55 -19.45 -4.29
CA PRO A 43 -15.16 -19.60 -2.97
C PRO A 43 -16.65 -19.96 -3.07
N LEU A 44 -17.09 -20.95 -2.27
CA LEU A 44 -18.44 -21.50 -2.32
C LEU A 44 -19.54 -20.43 -2.24
N GLY A 45 -19.42 -19.48 -1.31
CA GLY A 45 -20.40 -18.39 -1.17
C GLY A 45 -20.48 -17.46 -2.39
N ARG A 46 -19.36 -17.24 -3.10
CA ARG A 46 -19.34 -16.48 -4.35
C ARG A 46 -20.03 -17.25 -5.46
N TYR A 47 -19.79 -18.56 -5.55
CA TYR A 47 -20.44 -19.42 -6.53
C TYR A 47 -21.96 -19.47 -6.32
N ILE A 48 -22.41 -19.71 -5.08
CA ILE A 48 -23.84 -19.76 -4.73
C ILE A 48 -24.52 -18.42 -5.04
N ARG A 49 -23.90 -17.30 -4.64
CA ARG A 49 -24.45 -15.97 -4.89
C ARG A 49 -24.56 -15.64 -6.38
N ALA A 50 -23.54 -15.95 -7.16
CA ALA A 50 -23.56 -15.75 -8.61
C ALA A 50 -24.65 -16.60 -9.29
N LYS A 51 -24.88 -17.83 -8.80
CA LYS A 51 -25.96 -18.69 -9.31
C LYS A 51 -27.36 -18.21 -8.90
N LEU A 52 -27.51 -17.68 -7.68
CA LEU A 52 -28.80 -17.23 -7.16
C LEU A 52 -29.22 -15.86 -7.73
N LEU A 53 -28.26 -14.95 -7.88
CA LEU A 53 -28.54 -13.56 -8.27
C LEU A 53 -28.31 -13.28 -9.75
N GLY A 54 -27.54 -14.12 -10.47
CA GLY A 54 -27.26 -13.91 -11.89
C GLY A 54 -26.78 -12.49 -12.18
N ASP A 55 -27.46 -11.81 -13.11
CA ASP A 55 -27.17 -10.43 -13.52
C ASP A 55 -27.55 -9.37 -12.47
N ALA A 56 -28.39 -9.74 -11.49
CA ALA A 56 -28.73 -8.87 -10.36
C ALA A 56 -27.63 -8.84 -9.28
N GLU A 57 -26.55 -9.62 -9.43
CA GLU A 57 -25.41 -9.52 -8.52
C GLU A 57 -24.71 -8.17 -8.71
N THR A 58 -24.92 -7.24 -7.77
CA THR A 58 -24.10 -6.03 -7.70
C THR A 58 -22.66 -6.46 -7.48
N ARG A 59 -21.82 -6.30 -8.51
CA ARG A 59 -20.41 -6.66 -8.49
C ARG A 59 -19.77 -5.97 -7.29
N ARG A 60 -19.49 -6.74 -6.21
CA ARG A 60 -18.67 -6.21 -5.11
C ARG A 60 -17.39 -5.73 -5.75
N LYS A 61 -17.03 -4.46 -5.51
CA LYS A 61 -15.73 -3.93 -5.93
C LYS A 61 -14.70 -4.97 -5.51
N ALA A 62 -14.01 -5.56 -6.49
CA ALA A 62 -12.89 -6.44 -6.18
C ALA A 62 -12.00 -5.64 -5.23
N ALA A 63 -11.66 -6.21 -4.08
CA ALA A 63 -10.62 -5.62 -3.25
C ALA A 63 -9.45 -5.39 -4.20
N ARG A 64 -9.00 -4.13 -4.35
CA ARG A 64 -7.84 -3.80 -5.16
C ARG A 64 -6.70 -4.64 -4.60
N VAL A 65 -6.39 -5.75 -5.26
CA VAL A 65 -5.13 -6.45 -5.02
C VAL A 65 -4.07 -5.44 -5.46
N PRO A 66 -3.20 -4.96 -4.57
CA PRO A 66 -2.09 -4.12 -4.98
C PRO A 66 -1.24 -5.00 -5.91
N ALA A 67 -1.20 -4.67 -7.20
CA ALA A 67 -0.41 -5.41 -8.19
C ALA A 67 1.10 -5.14 -8.06
N ILE A 68 1.49 -4.27 -7.13
CA ILE A 68 2.86 -3.90 -6.81
C ILE A 68 3.03 -4.09 -5.31
N ASP A 69 4.13 -4.72 -4.90
CA ASP A 69 4.48 -4.83 -3.49
C ASP A 69 4.90 -3.45 -2.95
N TYR A 70 3.91 -2.69 -2.48
CA TYR A 70 4.11 -1.39 -1.83
C TYR A 70 5.07 -1.49 -0.65
N ALA A 71 5.17 -2.65 0.01
CA ALA A 71 6.13 -2.85 1.09
C ALA A 71 7.55 -2.92 0.54
N MET A 72 7.77 -3.63 -0.57
CA MET A 72 9.06 -3.66 -1.25
C MET A 72 9.48 -2.27 -1.76
N LEU A 73 8.58 -1.51 -2.37
CA LEU A 73 8.86 -0.12 -2.78
C LEU A 73 9.21 0.78 -1.58
N GLY A 74 8.50 0.63 -0.45
CA GLY A 74 8.79 1.34 0.78
C GLY A 74 10.17 0.99 1.35
N GLN A 75 10.58 -0.28 1.27
CA GLN A 75 11.92 -0.72 1.67
C GLN A 75 13.00 -0.12 0.78
N VAL A 76 12.81 -0.13 -0.54
CA VAL A 76 13.75 0.51 -1.48
C VAL A 76 13.90 1.99 -1.18
N LEU A 77 12.79 2.72 -1.00
CA LEU A 77 12.83 4.13 -0.63
C LEU A 77 13.53 4.37 0.72
N GLY A 78 13.31 3.49 1.71
CA GLY A 78 13.96 3.54 3.00
C GLY A 78 15.48 3.30 2.93
N VAL A 79 15.92 2.33 2.13
CA VAL A 79 17.35 2.07 1.89
C VAL A 79 17.98 3.24 1.13
N LEU A 80 17.31 3.76 0.11
CA LEU A 80 17.79 4.92 -0.66
C LEU A 80 17.96 6.15 0.23
N GLY A 81 16.99 6.42 1.11
CA GLY A 81 17.05 7.54 2.05
C GLY A 81 18.08 7.37 3.18
N LYS A 82 18.37 6.13 3.59
CA LYS A 82 19.48 5.82 4.51
C LYS A 82 20.83 5.89 3.82
N SER A 83 20.88 5.61 2.52
CA SER A 83 22.11 5.73 1.76
C SER A 83 22.48 7.21 1.66
N GLU A 84 23.72 7.53 2.01
CA GLU A 84 24.26 8.88 1.81
C GLU A 84 24.63 9.11 0.33
N LEU A 85 24.17 8.28 -0.61
CA LEU A 85 24.51 8.36 -2.04
C LEU A 85 24.19 9.73 -2.63
N ALA A 86 22.98 10.24 -2.41
CA ALA A 86 22.58 11.55 -2.91
C ALA A 86 23.44 12.68 -2.29
N THR A 87 23.78 12.55 -1.01
CA THR A 87 24.64 13.51 -0.29
C THR A 87 26.06 13.48 -0.84
N HIS A 88 26.66 12.29 -0.98
CA HIS A 88 28.00 12.12 -1.52
C HIS A 88 28.12 12.62 -2.95
N LEU A 89 27.14 12.30 -3.81
CA LEU A 89 27.12 12.79 -5.19
C LEU A 89 27.04 14.32 -5.24
N CYS A 90 26.19 14.93 -4.41
CA CYS A 90 26.10 16.39 -4.32
C CYS A 90 27.42 17.03 -3.83
N LEU A 91 28.07 16.43 -2.83
CA LEU A 91 29.36 16.92 -2.33
C LEU A 91 30.48 16.78 -3.37
N LEU A 92 30.52 15.68 -4.11
CA LEU A 92 31.45 15.49 -5.22
C LEU A 92 31.20 16.51 -6.34
N ALA A 93 29.94 16.73 -6.71
CA ALA A 93 29.57 17.73 -7.71
C ALA A 93 30.00 19.14 -7.26
N ALA A 94 29.74 19.51 -6.02
CA ALA A 94 30.16 20.80 -5.45
C ALA A 94 31.70 20.92 -5.34
N ALA A 95 32.42 19.83 -5.05
CA ALA A 95 33.88 19.84 -5.05
C ALA A 95 34.45 20.03 -6.46
N ALA A 96 33.83 19.40 -7.47
CA ALA A 96 34.19 19.55 -8.87
C ALA A 96 33.91 20.96 -9.39
N GLU A 97 32.77 21.57 -9.03
CA GLU A 97 32.42 22.95 -9.39
C GLU A 97 33.36 23.97 -8.73
N ALA A 98 33.76 23.72 -7.47
CA ALA A 98 34.70 24.55 -6.74
C ALA A 98 36.16 24.41 -7.21
N GLY A 99 36.43 23.58 -8.23
CA GLY A 99 37.78 23.33 -8.73
C GLY A 99 38.68 22.56 -7.75
N ARG A 100 38.10 21.94 -6.71
CA ARG A 100 38.83 21.09 -5.75
C ARG A 100 39.08 19.67 -6.28
N LEU A 101 38.36 19.31 -7.34
CA LEU A 101 38.49 18.05 -8.05
C LEU A 101 38.72 18.38 -9.53
N GLU A 102 39.88 17.97 -10.06
CA GLU A 102 40.17 18.08 -11.49
C GLU A 102 39.41 16.98 -12.23
N LEU A 103 38.39 17.38 -12.98
CA LEU A 103 37.60 16.52 -13.86
C LEU A 103 37.55 17.12 -15.25
N ALA A 104 37.51 16.27 -16.28
CA ALA A 104 37.14 16.73 -17.61
C ALA A 104 35.69 17.23 -17.60
N GLU A 105 35.37 18.18 -18.48
CA GLU A 105 34.03 18.79 -18.50
C GLU A 105 32.93 17.74 -18.77
N GLN A 106 33.25 16.71 -19.56
CA GLN A 106 32.36 15.55 -19.78
C GLN A 106 32.05 14.78 -18.49
N ASP A 107 33.03 14.59 -17.61
CA ASP A 107 32.87 13.83 -16.36
C ASP A 107 32.10 14.66 -15.32
N ARG A 108 32.32 15.99 -15.34
CA ARG A 108 31.56 16.94 -14.53
C ARG A 108 30.08 16.98 -14.95
N ALA A 109 29.80 16.94 -16.24
CA ALA A 109 28.44 16.82 -16.76
C ALA A 109 27.80 15.49 -16.34
N ALA A 110 28.48 14.37 -16.55
CA ALA A 110 27.99 13.05 -16.14
C ALA A 110 27.70 12.95 -14.63
N LEU A 111 28.49 13.64 -13.79
CA LEU A 111 28.25 13.71 -12.35
C LEU A 111 26.99 14.51 -12.00
N LYS A 112 26.68 15.57 -12.76
CA LYS A 112 25.43 16.32 -12.60
C LYS A 112 24.23 15.48 -13.02
N ASP A 113 24.34 14.78 -14.14
CA ASP A 113 23.29 13.87 -14.64
C ASP A 113 23.01 12.77 -13.60
N ALA A 114 24.04 12.17 -13.02
CA ALA A 114 23.88 11.18 -11.95
C ALA A 114 23.15 11.73 -10.71
N CYS A 115 23.34 13.02 -10.37
CA CYS A 115 22.59 13.65 -9.29
C CYS A 115 21.11 13.83 -9.64
N GLU A 116 20.81 14.13 -10.90
CA GLU A 116 19.44 14.28 -11.41
C GLU A 116 18.71 12.94 -11.46
N ASP A 117 19.36 11.89 -11.99
CA ASP A 117 18.83 10.53 -12.04
C ASP A 117 18.43 10.03 -10.65
N VAL A 118 19.27 10.22 -9.63
CA VAL A 118 18.97 9.80 -8.25
C VAL A 118 17.78 10.59 -7.67
N ARG A 119 17.64 11.87 -8.02
CA ARG A 119 16.47 12.69 -7.62
C ARG A 119 15.20 12.19 -8.30
N GLU A 120 15.28 11.84 -9.59
CA GLU A 120 14.16 11.30 -10.36
C GLU A 120 13.71 9.95 -9.80
N VAL A 121 14.62 9.01 -9.56
CA VAL A 121 14.32 7.71 -8.93
C VAL A 121 13.59 7.91 -7.61
N ARG A 122 14.05 8.85 -6.77
CA ARG A 122 13.37 9.17 -5.50
C ARG A 122 11.96 9.72 -5.73
N ALA A 123 11.79 10.62 -6.69
CA ALA A 123 10.48 11.22 -7.01
C ALA A 123 9.48 10.16 -7.51
N LEU A 124 9.93 9.26 -8.40
CA LEU A 124 9.13 8.15 -8.90
C LEU A 124 8.69 7.20 -7.79
N LEU A 125 9.59 6.86 -6.85
CA LEU A 125 9.26 6.02 -5.69
C LEU A 125 8.23 6.68 -4.75
N VAL A 126 8.40 7.97 -4.46
CA VAL A 126 7.46 8.75 -3.64
C VAL A 126 6.08 8.82 -4.29
N ALA A 127 6.02 9.08 -5.60
CA ALA A 127 4.79 9.11 -6.37
C ALA A 127 4.11 7.73 -6.42
N ALA A 128 4.87 6.65 -6.65
CA ALA A 128 4.37 5.29 -6.67
C ALA A 128 3.76 4.87 -5.34
N LEU A 129 4.32 5.33 -4.21
CA LEU A 129 3.81 5.09 -2.86
C LEU A 129 2.64 6.02 -2.46
N GLY A 130 2.30 7.01 -3.30
CA GLY A 130 1.26 8.00 -2.99
C GLY A 130 1.62 8.93 -1.83
N LEU A 131 2.92 9.06 -1.52
CA LEU A 131 3.41 9.96 -0.49
C LEU A 131 3.48 11.37 -1.07
N LYS A 132 3.05 12.38 -0.30
CA LYS A 132 3.34 13.76 -0.67
C LYS A 132 4.84 13.97 -0.49
N SER A 133 5.53 14.45 -1.53
CA SER A 133 6.91 14.91 -1.41
C SER A 133 6.96 16.04 -0.39
N GLY A 134 7.21 15.70 0.87
CA GLY A 134 7.31 16.65 1.97
C GLY A 134 8.57 17.48 1.83
N GLY A 135 8.49 18.55 1.02
CA GLY A 135 9.26 19.75 1.28
C GLY A 135 8.73 20.35 2.58
N GLY A 136 9.35 19.98 3.70
CA GLY A 136 9.17 20.67 4.97
C GLY A 136 9.69 22.10 4.82
N SER A 137 8.81 23.04 5.15
CA SER A 137 9.10 24.45 5.33
C SER A 137 10.12 24.71 6.43
#